data_AF-A0A521ZWL5-F1
#
_entry.id   AF-A0A521ZWL5-F1
#
_cell.length_a   1.000
_cell.length_b   1.000
_cell.length_c   1.000
_cell.angle_alpha   90.00
_cell.angle_beta   90.00
_cell.angle_gamma   90.00
#
_symmetry.space_group_name_H-M   'P 1'
#
loop_
_entity.id
_entity.type
_entity.pdbx_description
1 polymer ?
#
loop_
_entity_poly.entity_id
_entity_poly.type
_entity_poly.pdbx_seq_one_letter_code
_entity_poly.pdbx_strand_id
1 'polypeptide(L)'
;MSYAVIKTGGKQYKVAVGEKIKVEQIAADVGQEIVIDQVLAVGSGAELKVGTPLVAGATVKATVLSQGRHDKVRIFKMRRRKHYQKRQGHRQN
;
A
#
# COMPACT_ATOMS: atom_id res chain seq x y z
N MET A 1 21.69 -1.45 -4.65
CA MET A 1 20.52 -2.17 -4.10
C MET A 1 19.39 -2.10 -5.09
N SER A 2 18.72 -3.21 -5.33
CA SER A 2 17.58 -3.28 -6.26
C SER A 2 16.30 -2.81 -5.57
N TYR A 3 15.45 -2.10 -6.30
CA TYR A 3 14.13 -1.69 -5.84
C TYR A 3 13.13 -1.81 -6.99
N ALA A 4 11.86 -1.94 -6.66
CA ALA A 4 10.76 -1.91 -7.63
C ALA A 4 9.73 -0.86 -7.22
N VAL A 5 8.99 -0.34 -8.19
CA VAL A 5 7.80 0.46 -7.95
C VAL A 5 6.60 -0.40 -8.33
N ILE A 6 5.80 -0.77 -7.34
CA ILE A 6 4.61 -1.61 -7.51
C ILE A 6 3.35 -0.78 -7.37
N LYS A 7 2.28 -1.23 -8.02
CA LYS A 7 0.93 -0.69 -7.83
C LYS A 7 0.06 -1.71 -7.10
N THR A 8 -0.51 -1.30 -5.96
CA THR A 8 -1.47 -2.12 -5.20
C THR A 8 -2.44 -1.21 -4.44
N GLY A 9 -3.70 -1.65 -4.30
CA GLY A 9 -4.75 -0.84 -3.66
C GLY A 9 -4.96 0.53 -4.30
N GLY A 10 -4.69 0.68 -5.61
CA GLY A 10 -4.75 1.96 -6.32
C GLY A 10 -3.61 2.94 -6.04
N LYS A 11 -2.64 2.57 -5.19
CA LYS A 11 -1.49 3.39 -4.81
C LYS A 11 -0.19 2.80 -5.36
N GLN A 12 0.85 3.63 -5.43
CA GLN A 12 2.19 3.22 -5.84
C GLN A 12 3.12 3.15 -4.63
N TYR A 13 3.93 2.10 -4.55
CA TYR A 13 4.90 1.91 -3.47
C TYR A 13 6.26 1.58 -4.07
N LYS A 14 7.29 2.25 -3.56
CA LYS A 14 8.67 1.82 -3.78
C LYS A 14 8.98 0.73 -2.76
N VAL A 15 9.51 -0.39 -3.23
CA VAL A 15 9.84 -1.55 -2.39
C VAL A 15 11.25 -2.04 -2.68
N ALA A 16 11.93 -2.49 -1.62
CA ALA A 16 13.18 -3.22 -1.71
C ALA A 16 13.06 -4.60 -1.06
N VAL A 17 14.00 -5.51 -1.37
CA VAL A 17 14.04 -6.84 -0.76
C VAL A 17 14.20 -6.73 0.76
N GLY A 18 13.32 -7.39 1.51
CA GLY A 18 13.33 -7.40 2.99
C GLY A 18 12.59 -6.24 3.65
N GLU A 19 12.08 -5.28 2.88
CA GLU A 19 11.30 -4.17 3.42
C GLU A 19 9.87 -4.60 3.80
N LYS A 20 9.35 -4.01 4.89
CA LYS A 20 7.96 -4.21 5.33
C LYS A 20 7.14 -2.99 4.98
N ILE A 21 6.10 -3.17 4.17
CA ILE A 21 5.16 -2.11 3.80
C ILE A 21 3.76 -2.41 4.31
N LYS A 22 3.00 -1.35 4.62
CA LYS A 22 1.56 -1.44 4.85
C LYS A 22 0.84 -1.03 3.58
N VAL A 23 -0.06 -1.88 3.12
CA VAL A 23 -0.88 -1.69 1.92
C VAL A 23 -2.35 -1.84 2.28
N GLU A 24 -3.25 -1.47 1.36
CA GLU A 24 -4.68 -1.73 1.53
C GLU A 24 -4.95 -3.25 1.66
N GLN A 25 -6.11 -3.60 2.22
CA GLN A 25 -6.47 -4.99 2.47
C GLN A 25 -6.46 -5.85 1.18
N ILE A 26 -5.78 -7.00 1.26
CA ILE A 26 -5.71 -8.01 0.20
C ILE A 26 -6.38 -9.29 0.72
N ALA A 27 -7.15 -9.97 -0.13
CA ALA A 27 -7.77 -11.26 0.19
C ALA A 27 -6.72 -12.39 0.14
N ALA A 28 -5.86 -12.46 1.15
CA ALA A 28 -4.82 -13.49 1.30
C ALA A 28 -4.54 -13.72 2.79
N ASP A 29 -4.37 -14.98 3.20
CA ASP A 29 -4.19 -15.33 4.60
C ASP A 29 -2.81 -14.92 5.13
N VAL A 30 -2.69 -14.75 6.45
CA VAL A 30 -1.40 -14.48 7.10
C VAL A 30 -0.45 -15.67 6.86
N GLY A 31 0.76 -15.39 6.39
CA GLY A 31 1.76 -16.39 5.99
C GLY A 31 1.69 -16.80 4.52
N GLN A 32 0.64 -16.39 3.78
CA GLN A 32 0.53 -16.69 2.35
C GLN A 32 1.51 -15.83 1.53
N GLU A 33 2.13 -16.44 0.52
CA GLU A 33 2.87 -15.73 -0.51
C GLU A 33 1.90 -15.14 -1.55
N ILE A 34 2.03 -13.84 -1.81
CA ILE A 34 1.31 -13.12 -2.85
C ILE A 34 2.29 -12.68 -3.94
N VAL A 35 1.83 -12.77 -5.18
CA VAL A 35 2.57 -12.27 -6.35
C VAL A 35 1.90 -10.99 -6.83
N ILE A 36 2.69 -9.93 -6.96
CA ILE A 36 2.25 -8.63 -7.46
C ILE A 36 2.80 -8.44 -8.87
N ASP A 37 1.92 -8.57 -9.85
CA ASP A 37 2.25 -8.47 -11.28
C ASP A 37 2.26 -7.01 -11.77
N GLN A 38 1.70 -6.09 -11.00
CA GLN A 38 1.64 -4.67 -11.36
C GLN A 38 2.93 -3.94 -10.99
N VAL A 39 4.00 -4.24 -11.71
CA VAL A 39 5.30 -3.57 -11.57
C VAL A 39 5.44 -2.45 -12.60
N LEU A 40 5.59 -1.22 -12.12
CA LEU A 40 5.72 -0.01 -12.93
C LEU A 40 7.18 0.31 -13.29
N ALA A 41 8.11 0.02 -12.40
CA ALA A 41 9.53 0.24 -12.62
C ALA A 41 10.40 -0.72 -11.79
N VAL A 42 11.59 -1.02 -12.29
CA VAL A 42 12.62 -1.80 -11.59
C VAL A 42 13.94 -1.05 -11.71
N GLY A 43 14.56 -0.74 -10.57
CA GLY A 43 15.86 -0.10 -10.49
C GLY A 43 16.92 -1.05 -9.93
N SER A 44 18.10 -1.07 -10.53
CA SER A 44 19.28 -1.79 -10.04
C SER A 44 20.51 -0.88 -10.14
N GLY A 45 20.85 -0.21 -9.03
CA GLY A 45 21.97 0.74 -9.02
C GLY A 45 21.74 1.92 -9.96
N ALA A 46 22.56 2.03 -11.02
CA ALA A 46 22.45 3.10 -12.02
C ALA A 46 21.44 2.79 -13.14
N GLU A 47 21.00 1.54 -13.28
CA GLU A 47 20.03 1.14 -14.30
C GLU A 47 18.60 1.27 -13.78
N LEU A 48 17.73 1.91 -14.57
CA LEU A 48 16.30 2.03 -14.30
C LEU A 48 15.50 1.57 -15.52
N LYS A 49 14.70 0.52 -15.34
CA LYS A 49 13.73 0.06 -16.34
C LYS A 49 12.35 0.56 -15.93
N VAL A 50 11.74 1.38 -16.78
CA VAL A 50 10.39 1.92 -16.59
C VAL A 50 9.45 1.26 -17.58
N GLY A 51 8.28 0.82 -17.11
CA GLY A 51 7.24 0.21 -17.94
C GLY A 51 6.32 1.24 -18.58
N THR A 52 5.78 0.91 -19.75
CA THR A 52 4.73 1.67 -20.44
C THR A 52 3.57 0.75 -20.81
N PRO A 53 2.60 0.46 -19.91
CA PRO A 53 2.43 0.94 -18.54
C PRO A 53 3.06 0.05 -17.45
N LEU A 54 3.43 -1.19 -17.78
CA LEU A 54 4.03 -2.17 -16.86
C LEU A 54 5.35 -2.69 -17.43
N VAL A 55 6.25 -3.17 -16.57
CA VAL A 55 7.48 -3.84 -16.98
C VAL A 55 7.16 -5.30 -17.28
N ALA A 56 7.26 -5.71 -18.55
CA ALA A 56 6.96 -7.08 -18.97
C ALA A 56 7.86 -8.11 -18.26
N GLY A 57 7.23 -9.15 -17.69
CA GLY A 57 7.93 -10.24 -16.98
C GLY A 57 8.44 -9.89 -15.59
N ALA A 58 8.23 -8.66 -15.09
CA ALA A 58 8.58 -8.30 -13.73
C ALA A 58 7.46 -8.69 -12.76
N THR A 59 7.81 -9.43 -11.72
CA THR A 59 6.90 -9.79 -10.63
C THR A 59 7.58 -9.51 -9.29
N VAL A 60 6.79 -9.11 -8.29
CA VAL A 60 7.26 -8.95 -6.92
C VAL A 60 6.53 -9.95 -6.04
N LYS A 61 7.29 -10.83 -5.41
CA LYS A 61 6.79 -11.78 -4.41
C LYS A 61 6.87 -11.16 -3.02
N ALA A 62 5.79 -11.25 -2.26
CA ALA A 62 5.72 -10.78 -0.89
C ALA A 62 4.95 -11.77 -0.02
N THR A 63 5.24 -11.80 1.28
CA THR A 63 4.50 -12.62 2.24
C THR A 63 3.63 -11.75 3.12
N VAL A 64 2.38 -12.16 3.34
CA VAL A 64 1.47 -11.46 4.25
C VAL A 64 1.91 -11.70 5.69
N LEU A 65 2.50 -10.69 6.33
CA LEU A 65 2.97 -10.81 7.72
C LEU A 65 1.85 -10.70 8.75
N SER A 66 0.88 -9.82 8.50
CA SER A 66 -0.23 -9.57 9.42
C SER A 66 -1.34 -8.81 8.69
N GLN A 67 -2.58 -9.05 9.08
CA GLN A 67 -3.71 -8.19 8.73
C GLN A 67 -4.15 -7.40 9.96
N GLY A 68 -4.47 -6.13 9.79
CA GLY A 68 -4.85 -5.28 10.92
C GLY A 68 -5.45 -3.96 10.47
N ARG A 69 -6.02 -3.25 11.44
CA ARG A 69 -6.63 -1.94 11.20
C ARG A 69 -5.64 -0.83 11.55
N HIS A 70 -5.70 0.27 10.82
CA HIS A 70 -5.00 1.50 11.17
C HIS A 70 -5.50 2.08 12.50
N ASP A 71 -4.70 3.00 13.04
CA ASP A 71 -5.05 3.74 14.24
C ASP A 71 -6.38 4.49 14.08
N LYS A 72 -7.07 4.70 15.21
CA LYS A 72 -8.38 5.37 15.20
C LYS A 72 -8.19 6.84 14.87
N VAL A 73 -8.69 7.27 13.71
CA VAL A 73 -8.83 8.67 13.36
C VAL A 73 -10.09 9.22 14.03
N ARG A 74 -9.95 10.27 14.85
CA ARG A 74 -11.08 10.95 15.50
C ARG A 74 -11.47 12.17 14.68
N ILE A 75 -12.71 12.20 14.22
CA ILE A 75 -13.29 13.28 13.41
C ILE A 75 -14.24 14.08 14.30
N PHE A 76 -14.04 15.39 14.34
CA PHE A 76 -14.91 16.32 15.04
C PHE A 76 -15.46 17.36 14.06
N LYS A 77 -16.79 17.52 14.00
CA LYS A 77 -17.45 18.54 13.19
C LYS A 77 -18.28 19.42 14.12
N MET A 78 -18.13 20.74 14.00
CA MET A 78 -18.91 21.70 14.78
C MET A 78 -19.35 22.85 13.86
N ARG A 79 -20.59 23.31 14.00
CA ARG A 79 -21.06 24.54 13.35
C ARG A 79 -21.42 25.55 14.44
N ARG A 80 -20.69 26.67 14.46
CA ARG A 80 -20.86 27.73 15.46
C ARG A 80 -22.29 28.29 15.41
N ARG A 81 -22.91 28.52 16.57
CA ARG A 81 -24.27 29.09 16.74
C ARG A 81 -25.41 28.28 16.06
N LYS A 82 -25.16 27.04 15.65
CA LYS A 82 -26.18 26.15 15.07
C LYS A 82 -26.51 24.95 15.97
N HIS A 83 -26.03 24.96 17.21
CA HIS A 83 -26.14 23.82 18.15
C HIS A 83 -25.77 22.46 17.51
N TYR A 84 -24.85 22.49 16.55
CA TYR A 84 -24.44 21.31 15.79
C TYR A 84 -23.01 20.93 16.16
N GLN A 85 -22.88 19.72 16.69
CA GLN A 85 -21.61 19.10 17.04
C GLN A 85 -21.71 17.59 16.77
N LYS A 86 -20.75 17.02 16.04
CA LYS A 86 -20.66 15.59 15.73
C LYS A 86 -19.25 15.09 16.02
N ARG A 87 -19.15 13.95 16.72
CA ARG A 87 -17.92 13.18 16.94
C ARG A 87 -18.07 11.85 16.21
N GLN A 88 -17.07 11.45 15.45
CA GLN A 88 -17.04 10.18 14.73
C GLN A 88 -15.63 9.59 14.78
N GLY A 89 -15.51 8.26 14.83
CA GLY A 89 -14.24 7.56 14.66
C GLY A 89 -14.19 6.85 13.32
N HIS A 90 -13.01 6.80 12.70
CA HIS A 90 -12.71 5.94 11.55
C HIS A 90 -11.47 5.09 11.82
N ARG A 91 -11.45 3.86 11.33
CA ARG A 91 -10.28 2.98 11.29
C ARG A 91 -10.27 2.30 9.94
N GLN A 92 -9.26 2.60 9.14
CA GLN A 92 -9.04 1.97 7.85
C GLN A 92 -8.59 0.52 8.06
N ASN A 93 -9.13 -0.38 7.24
CA ASN A 93 -8.68 -1.77 7.15
C ASN A 93 -7.65 -1.89 6.03
#